data_AF-A0A533S058-F1
#
_entry.id   AF-A0A533S058-F1
#
_cell.length_a   1.000
_cell.length_b   1.000
_cell.length_c   1.000
_cell.angle_alpha   90.00
_cell.angle_beta   90.00
_cell.angle_gamma   90.00
#
_symmetry.space_group_name_H-M   'P 1'
#
loop_
_entity.id
_entity.type
_entity.pdbx_description
1 polymer ?
#
loop_
_entity_poly.entity_id
_entity_poly.type
_entity_poly.pdbx_seq_one_letter_code
_entity_poly.pdbx_strand_id
1 'polypeptide(L)'
;MTKNSRDHLRLLPLNLVASLKLRAAGQNEYSDILPVFQLMAWGLASGIPLTHARTEHELARLSKLDDQQYALEYLVKGVPGGLPELHRNLLKFTPKAAAHLLLDILDLRLKADPRNPYPVEPTGA
;
A
#
# COMPACT_ATOMS: atom_id res chain seq x y z
N MET A 1 -13.98 -17.44 4.57
CA MET A 1 -13.04 -18.22 3.74
C MET A 1 -11.83 -17.37 3.38
N THR A 2 -11.03 -16.93 4.37
CA THR A 2 -10.26 -15.66 4.25
C THR A 2 -8.76 -15.76 4.58
N LYS A 3 -8.29 -16.86 5.18
CA LYS A 3 -6.88 -17.00 5.61
C LYS A 3 -5.94 -17.45 4.48
N ASN A 4 -6.30 -18.55 3.80
CA ASN A 4 -5.52 -19.12 2.69
C ASN A 4 -5.29 -18.15 1.53
N SER A 5 -6.28 -17.31 1.20
CA SER A 5 -6.14 -16.34 0.12
C SER A 5 -5.11 -15.27 0.47
N ARG A 6 -5.13 -14.75 1.70
CA ARG A 6 -4.20 -13.71 2.15
C ARG A 6 -2.77 -14.23 2.24
N ASP A 7 -2.56 -15.45 2.71
CA ASP A 7 -1.24 -16.08 2.76
C ASP A 7 -0.62 -16.19 1.36
N HIS A 8 -1.41 -16.54 0.34
CA HIS A 8 -0.96 -16.50 -1.05
C HIS A 8 -0.57 -15.08 -1.49
N LEU A 9 -1.35 -14.06 -1.13
CA LEU A 9 -1.00 -12.67 -1.49
C LEU A 9 0.31 -12.21 -0.87
N ARG A 10 0.61 -12.65 0.35
CA ARG A 10 1.89 -12.35 1.02
C ARG A 10 3.10 -12.93 0.28
N LEU A 11 2.91 -14.02 -0.46
CA LEU A 11 3.94 -14.66 -1.28
C LEU A 11 4.13 -13.98 -2.65
N LEU A 12 3.29 -13.02 -3.01
CA LEU A 12 3.47 -12.27 -4.26
C LEU A 12 4.77 -11.44 -4.19
N PRO A 13 5.51 -11.31 -5.31
CA PRO A 13 6.82 -10.66 -5.30
C PRO A 13 6.82 -9.26 -4.68
N LEU A 14 5.78 -8.46 -4.90
CA LEU A 14 5.63 -7.13 -4.31
C LEU A 14 5.64 -7.19 -2.77
N ASN A 15 4.86 -8.12 -2.21
CA ASN A 15 4.74 -8.29 -0.76
C ASN A 15 6.01 -8.88 -0.17
N LEU A 16 6.68 -9.80 -0.87
CA LEU A 16 7.99 -10.31 -0.44
C LEU A 16 9.04 -9.19 -0.38
N VAL A 17 9.10 -8.32 -1.40
CA VAL A 17 10.01 -7.17 -1.38
C VAL A 17 9.66 -6.20 -0.24
N ALA A 18 8.37 -5.93 -0.01
CA ALA A 18 7.94 -5.08 1.09
C ALA A 18 8.29 -5.68 2.47
N SER A 19 8.13 -6.98 2.66
CA SER A 19 8.59 -7.70 3.86
C SER A 19 10.09 -7.53 4.09
N LEU A 20 10.90 -7.67 3.04
CA LEU A 20 12.36 -7.44 3.13
C LEU A 20 12.69 -6.01 3.56
N LYS A 21 11.94 -5.00 3.07
CA LYS A 21 12.13 -3.60 3.46
C LYS A 21 11.71 -3.34 4.90
N LEU A 22 10.61 -3.91 5.36
CA LEU A 22 10.17 -3.81 6.76
C LEU A 22 11.21 -4.39 7.71
N ARG A 23 11.76 -5.57 7.40
CA ARG A 23 12.84 -6.19 8.19
C ARG A 23 14.11 -5.36 8.18
N ALA A 24 14.50 -4.82 7.03
CA ALA A 24 15.64 -3.91 6.93
C ALA A 24 15.45 -2.62 7.73
N ALA A 25 14.21 -2.20 7.98
CA ALA A 25 13.84 -1.09 8.85
C ALA A 25 13.64 -1.49 10.33
N GLY A 26 13.95 -2.74 10.71
CA GLY A 26 13.77 -3.25 12.06
C GLY A 26 12.31 -3.40 12.50
N GLN A 27 11.38 -3.49 11.55
CA GLN A 27 9.95 -3.61 11.82
C GLN A 27 9.48 -5.07 11.81
N ASN A 28 8.58 -5.38 12.74
CA ASN A 28 7.86 -6.66 12.75
C ASN A 28 6.68 -6.61 11.78
N GLU A 29 6.45 -7.72 11.09
CA GLU A 29 5.32 -7.86 10.18
C GLU A 29 4.09 -8.38 10.93
N TYR A 30 2.94 -7.73 10.76
CA TYR A 30 1.65 -8.24 11.22
C TYR A 30 1.09 -9.24 10.21
N SER A 31 0.47 -10.32 10.67
CA SER A 31 -0.18 -11.31 9.80
C SER A 31 -1.40 -10.75 9.08
N ASP A 32 -2.06 -9.78 9.70
CA ASP A 32 -3.42 -9.38 9.34
C ASP A 32 -3.45 -8.34 8.21
N ILE A 33 -2.32 -7.71 7.92
CA ILE A 33 -2.16 -6.67 6.91
C ILE A 33 -1.13 -7.14 5.89
N LEU A 34 -1.32 -6.86 4.59
CA LEU A 34 -0.28 -7.18 3.62
C LEU A 34 0.98 -6.33 3.84
N PRO A 35 2.19 -6.90 3.64
CA PRO A 35 3.46 -6.20 3.85
C PRO A 35 3.57 -4.88 3.09
N VAL A 36 3.03 -4.78 1.88
CA VAL A 36 3.08 -3.53 1.10
C VAL A 36 2.35 -2.37 1.81
N PHE A 37 1.21 -2.64 2.44
CA PHE A 37 0.46 -1.63 3.19
C PHE A 37 1.14 -1.27 4.51
N GLN A 38 1.73 -2.27 5.19
CA GLN A 38 2.52 -2.03 6.39
C GLN A 38 3.75 -1.17 6.12
N LEU A 39 4.44 -1.38 5.00
CA LEU A 39 5.59 -0.58 4.60
C LEU A 39 5.21 0.89 4.37
N MET A 40 4.07 1.14 3.71
CA MET A 40 3.54 2.49 3.53
C MET A 40 3.18 3.14 4.88
N ALA A 41 2.47 2.41 5.75
CA ALA A 41 2.05 2.92 7.06
C ALA A 41 3.27 3.25 7.95
N TRP A 42 4.28 2.38 7.95
CA TRP A 42 5.57 2.66 8.59
C TRP A 42 6.26 3.90 8.01
N GLY A 43 6.19 4.08 6.69
CA GLY A 43 6.73 5.26 6.02
C GLY A 43 6.13 6.57 6.53
N LEU A 44 4.80 6.59 6.72
CA LEU A 44 4.07 7.72 7.31
C LEU A 44 4.53 7.98 8.75
N ALA A 45 4.55 6.94 9.58
CA ALA A 45 5.03 7.02 10.96
C ALA A 45 6.50 7.48 11.06
N SER A 46 7.31 7.21 10.03
CA SER A 46 8.71 7.61 9.93
C SER A 46 8.91 9.03 9.34
N GLY A 47 7.83 9.81 9.25
CA GLY A 47 7.85 11.21 8.83
C GLY A 47 8.04 11.40 7.33
N ILE A 48 7.54 10.49 6.49
CA ILE A 48 7.36 10.79 5.06
C ILE A 48 6.18 11.78 4.97
N PRO A 49 6.41 13.02 4.51
CA PRO A 49 5.33 13.97 4.36
C PRO A 49 4.38 13.48 3.27
N LEU A 50 3.08 13.50 3.57
CA LEU A 50 2.07 13.31 2.54
C LEU A 50 1.76 14.63 1.90
N THR A 51 1.64 14.61 0.58
CA THR A 51 1.12 15.75 -0.18
C THR A 51 -0.37 15.97 0.15
N HIS A 52 -1.10 14.91 0.52
CA HIS A 52 -2.54 14.98 0.78
C HIS A 52 -3.00 14.03 1.90
N ALA A 53 -3.83 14.54 2.83
CA ALA A 53 -4.48 13.74 3.88
C ALA A 53 -5.37 12.60 3.33
N ARG A 54 -5.79 12.71 2.06
CA ARG A 54 -6.56 11.68 1.36
C ARG A 54 -5.77 10.37 1.19
N THR A 55 -4.46 10.44 0.99
CA THR A 55 -3.60 9.26 0.80
C THR A 55 -3.49 8.44 2.08
N GLU A 56 -3.43 9.09 3.24
CA GLU A 56 -3.45 8.42 4.55
C GLU A 56 -4.77 7.69 4.79
N HIS A 57 -5.90 8.38 4.56
CA HIS A 57 -7.22 7.79 4.73
C HIS A 57 -7.43 6.59 3.81
N GLU A 58 -7.01 6.70 2.55
CA GLU A 58 -7.12 5.61 1.59
C GLU A 58 -6.24 4.42 2.00
N LEU A 59 -5.01 4.68 2.45
CA LEU A 59 -4.14 3.62 2.96
C LEU A 59 -4.78 2.89 4.16
N ALA A 60 -5.35 3.64 5.10
CA ALA A 60 -6.03 3.07 6.25
C ALA A 60 -7.26 2.24 5.84
N ARG A 61 -8.01 2.70 4.82
CA ARG A 61 -9.15 1.98 4.24
C ARG A 61 -8.70 0.67 3.59
N LEU A 62 -7.73 0.72 2.67
CA LEU A 62 -7.22 -0.45 1.94
C LEU A 62 -6.63 -1.52 2.88
N SER A 63 -5.93 -1.09 3.93
CA SER A 63 -5.33 -1.99 4.92
C SER A 63 -6.36 -2.78 5.74
N LYS A 64 -7.61 -2.27 5.82
CA LYS A 64 -8.70 -2.84 6.60
C LYS A 64 -9.75 -3.57 5.76
N LEU A 65 -9.64 -3.57 4.42
CA LEU A 65 -10.59 -4.26 3.56
C LEU A 65 -10.52 -5.78 3.78
N ASP A 66 -11.68 -6.44 3.84
CA ASP A 66 -11.73 -7.91 3.88
C ASP A 66 -11.13 -8.53 2.61
N ASP A 67 -11.45 -7.93 1.46
CA ASP A 67 -10.88 -8.29 0.17
C ASP A 67 -9.51 -7.63 -0.07
N GLN A 68 -8.49 -8.29 0.48
CA GLN A 68 -7.09 -7.87 0.30
C GLN A 68 -6.58 -8.06 -1.13
N GLN A 69 -7.21 -8.92 -1.95
CA GLN A 69 -6.85 -9.09 -3.36
C GLN A 69 -7.25 -7.83 -4.13
N TYR A 70 -8.49 -7.38 -3.96
CA TYR A 70 -8.97 -6.13 -4.53
C TYR A 70 -8.10 -4.95 -4.09
N ALA A 71 -7.74 -4.87 -2.80
CA ALA A 71 -6.92 -3.78 -2.29
C ALA A 71 -5.55 -3.72 -2.98
N LEU A 72 -4.90 -4.88 -3.14
CA LEU A 72 -3.63 -4.99 -3.82
C LEU A 72 -3.74 -4.66 -5.31
N GLU A 73 -4.76 -5.21 -5.99
CA GLU A 73 -5.06 -4.90 -7.39
C GLU A 73 -5.31 -3.40 -7.60
N TYR A 74 -6.07 -2.77 -6.71
CA TYR A 74 -6.35 -1.34 -6.75
C TYR A 74 -5.06 -0.51 -6.72
N LEU A 75 -4.12 -0.87 -5.84
CA LEU A 75 -2.83 -0.19 -5.70
C LEU A 75 -1.96 -0.34 -6.95
N VAL A 76 -1.93 -1.54 -7.54
CA VAL A 76 -1.00 -1.85 -8.64
C VAL A 76 -1.57 -1.62 -10.03
N LYS A 77 -2.88 -1.40 -10.14
CA LYS A 77 -3.56 -1.17 -11.41
C LYS A 77 -3.12 0.15 -12.03
N GLY A 78 -2.53 0.06 -13.22
CA GLY A 78 -2.10 1.24 -13.98
C GLY A 78 -0.83 1.91 -13.44
N VAL A 79 -0.03 1.20 -12.64
CA VAL A 79 1.29 1.70 -12.21
C VAL A 79 2.15 2.05 -13.43
N PRO A 80 2.71 3.27 -13.52
CA PRO A 80 3.62 3.65 -14.60
C PRO A 80 4.82 2.69 -14.69
N GLY A 81 5.14 2.22 -15.90
CA GLY A 81 6.20 1.22 -16.11
C GLY A 81 5.82 -0.23 -15.72
N GLY A 82 4.66 -0.41 -15.10
CA GLY A 82 4.12 -1.70 -14.69
C GLY A 82 4.80 -2.32 -13.47
N LEU A 83 4.24 -3.45 -13.04
CA LEU A 83 4.71 -4.21 -11.87
C LEU A 83 6.20 -4.60 -11.91
N PRO A 84 6.78 -5.07 -13.04
CA PRO A 84 8.19 -5.43 -13.08
C PRO A 84 9.13 -4.26 -12.82
N GLU A 85 8.79 -3.06 -13.30
CA GLU A 85 9.59 -1.86 -13.05
C GLU A 85 9.48 -1.41 -11.59
N LEU A 86 8.26 -1.41 -11.04
CA LEU A 86 8.04 -1.17 -9.61
C LEU A 86 8.89 -2.10 -8.73
N HIS A 87 8.89 -3.41 -9.00
CA HIS A 87 9.70 -4.35 -8.23
C HIS A 87 11.19 -4.04 -8.29
N ARG A 88 11.72 -3.72 -9.48
CA ARG A 88 13.13 -3.36 -9.66
C ARG A 88 13.49 -2.10 -8.88
N ASN A 89 12.62 -1.10 -8.88
CA ASN A 89 12.84 0.14 -8.15
C ASN A 89 12.81 -0.10 -6.64
N LEU A 90 11.82 -0.84 -6.15
CA LEU A 90 11.71 -1.19 -4.73
C LEU A 90 12.94 -1.96 -4.22
N LEU A 91 13.46 -2.91 -5.00
CA LEU A 91 14.67 -3.65 -4.61
C LEU A 91 15.87 -2.74 -4.38
N LYS A 92 16.06 -1.73 -5.24
CA LYS A 92 17.20 -0.79 -5.19
C LYS A 92 17.08 0.25 -4.07
N PHE A 93 15.86 0.59 -3.65
CA PHE A 93 15.63 1.68 -2.71
C PHE A 93 15.86 1.30 -1.25
N THR A 94 16.21 2.30 -0.43
CA THR A 94 16.17 2.16 1.03
C THR A 94 14.72 1.94 1.49
N PRO A 95 14.47 1.39 2.69
CA PRO A 95 13.11 1.19 3.17
C PRO A 95 12.24 2.45 3.11
N LYS A 96 12.79 3.60 3.54
CA LYS A 96 12.08 4.89 3.51
C LYS A 96 11.75 5.33 2.08
N ALA A 97 12.68 5.21 1.14
CA ALA A 97 12.42 5.55 -0.26
C ALA A 97 11.44 4.59 -0.93
N ALA A 98 11.46 3.30 -0.57
CA ALA A 98 10.50 2.32 -1.06
C ALA A 98 9.08 2.62 -0.56
N ALA A 99 8.92 2.97 0.72
CA ALA A 99 7.65 3.41 1.28
C ALA A 99 7.14 4.69 0.60
N HIS A 100 8.03 5.66 0.36
CA HIS A 100 7.69 6.91 -0.34
C HIS A 100 7.16 6.63 -1.76
N LEU A 101 7.85 5.80 -2.54
CA LEU A 101 7.41 5.45 -3.89
C LEU A 101 6.00 4.81 -3.89
N LEU A 102 5.73 3.92 -2.94
CA LEU A 102 4.41 3.28 -2.85
C LEU A 102 3.31 4.27 -2.47
N LEU A 103 3.60 5.24 -1.60
CA LEU A 103 2.69 6.33 -1.26
C LEU A 103 2.44 7.26 -2.46
N ASP A 104 3.47 7.56 -3.24
CA ASP A 104 3.34 8.35 -4.48
C ASP A 104 2.46 7.63 -5.51
N ILE A 105 2.60 6.32 -5.65
CA ILE A 105 1.74 5.50 -6.51
C ILE A 105 0.29 5.58 -6.05
N LEU A 106 0.03 5.47 -4.75
CA LEU A 106 -1.32 5.58 -4.19
C LEU A 106 -1.91 6.98 -4.43
N ASP A 107 -1.10 8.03 -4.25
CA ASP A 107 -1.51 9.41 -4.52
C ASP A 107 -1.84 9.63 -5.99
N LEU A 108 -0.98 9.17 -6.90
CA LEU A 108 -1.22 9.21 -8.34
C LEU A 108 -2.50 8.45 -8.71
N ARG A 109 -2.76 7.30 -8.09
CA ARG A 109 -3.98 6.52 -8.31
C ARG A 109 -5.22 7.31 -7.90
N LEU A 110 -5.18 7.99 -6.76
CA LEU A 110 -6.28 8.83 -6.26
C LEU A 110 -6.55 10.06 -7.13
N LYS A 111 -5.50 10.57 -7.80
CA LYS A 111 -5.61 11.68 -8.76
C LYS A 111 -6.14 11.22 -10.12
N ALA A 112 -5.72 10.04 -10.59
CA ALA A 112 -6.13 9.47 -11.87
C ALA A 112 -7.58 8.92 -11.87
N ASP A 113 -8.14 8.60 -10.69
CA ASP A 113 -9.50 8.10 -10.54
C ASP A 113 -10.41 9.09 -9.75
N PRO A 114 -10.83 10.21 -10.36
CA PRO A 114 -11.70 11.19 -9.72
C PRO A 114 -13.15 10.70 -9.55
N ARG A 115 -13.52 9.54 -10.14
CA ARG A 115 -14.89 9.00 -10.18
C ARG A 115 -15.20 7.94 -9.13
N ASN A 116 -14.28 7.68 -8.19
CA ASN A 116 -14.56 6.86 -7.01
C ASN A 116 -14.58 7.75 -5.74
N PRO A 117 -15.61 8.60 -5.55
CA PRO A 117 -15.92 9.15 -4.24
C PRO A 117 -16.40 7.99 -3.37
N TYR A 118 -15.67 7.67 -2.29
CA TYR A 118 -16.29 6.91 -1.20
C TYR A 118 -17.44 7.76 -0.64
N PRO A 119 -18.55 7.15 -0.16
CA PRO A 119 -19.70 7.90 0.33
C PRO A 119 -19.23 8.90 1.38
N VAL A 120 -19.55 10.18 1.16
CA VAL A 120 -19.67 11.11 2.28
C VAL A 120 -20.65 10.44 3.24
N GLU A 121 -20.20 10.11 4.43
CA GLU A 121 -21.10 9.65 5.49
C GLU A 121 -22.29 10.62 5.52
N PRO A 122 -23.55 10.14 5.58
CA PRO A 122 -24.63 11.05 5.87
C PRO A 122 -24.31 11.62 7.25
N THR A 123 -23.95 12.90 7.28
CA THR A 123 -23.87 13.67 8.51
C THR A 123 -25.30 13.66 9.06
N GLY A 124 -25.57 12.72 9.96
CA GLY A 124 -26.78 12.75 10.76
C GLY A 124 -26.68 13.96 11.67
N ALA A 125 -27.47 14.99 11.35
CA ALA A 125 -27.91 16.04 12.25
C ALA A 125 -29.22 16.61 11.71
#